data_AF-A0A6S7IVB7-F1
#
_entry.id   AF-A0A6S7IVB7-F1
#
_cell.length_a   1.000
_cell.length_b   1.000
_cell.length_c   1.000
_cell.angle_alpha   90.00
_cell.angle_beta   90.00
_cell.angle_gamma   90.00
#
_symmetry.space_group_name_H-M   'P 1'
#
loop_
_entity.id
_entity.type
_entity.pdbx_description
1 polymer ?
#
loop_
_entity_poly.entity_id
_entity_poly.type
_entity_poly.pdbx_seq_one_letter_code
_entity_poly.pdbx_strand_id
1 'polypeptide(L)' 'MNTLETSAGHYIIVPKKVPEFVVPDLTDFELMPYVSYHSPKVVCPPVNENSLLQEITDNLQNIRFKETP' A
#
# COMPACT_ATOMS: atom_id res chain seq x y z
N MET A 1 -19.48 -14.49 6.06
CA MET A 1 -20.42 -14.91 5.00
C MET A 1 -20.80 -13.69 4.17
N ASN A 2 -20.67 -13.77 2.85
CA ASN A 2 -20.89 -12.65 1.93
C ASN A 2 -22.38 -12.49 1.53
N THR A 3 -23.22 -13.32 2.11
CA THR A 3 -24.65 -13.41 1.83
C THR A 3 -25.47 -12.90 3.02
N LEU A 4 -26.76 -12.65 2.76
CA LEU A 4 -27.81 -12.51 3.76
C LEU A 4 -28.82 -13.65 3.56
N GLU A 5 -29.32 -14.21 4.65
CA GLU A 5 -30.41 -15.19 4.62
C GLU A 5 -31.76 -14.47 4.63
N THR A 6 -32.68 -14.90 3.76
CA THR A 6 -34.08 -14.45 3.78
C THR A 6 -34.90 -15.30 4.74
N SER A 7 -36.03 -14.78 5.21
CA SER A 7 -36.99 -15.55 6.03
C SER A 7 -37.52 -16.81 5.33
N ALA A 8 -37.43 -16.87 3.99
CA ALA A 8 -37.78 -18.03 3.18
C ALA A 8 -36.60 -19.01 2.99
N GLY A 9 -35.48 -18.84 3.69
CA GLY A 9 -34.31 -19.72 3.63
C GLY A 9 -33.44 -19.56 2.37
N HIS A 10 -33.59 -18.46 1.63
CA HIS A 10 -32.78 -18.20 0.44
C HIS A 10 -31.58 -17.31 0.79
N TYR A 11 -30.52 -17.38 -0.03
CA TYR A 11 -29.33 -16.55 0.13
C TYR A 11 -29.28 -15.43 -0.91
N ILE A 12 -29.05 -14.20 -0.44
CA ILE A 12 -28.83 -13.05 -1.31
C ILE A 12 -27.35 -12.65 -1.20
N ILE A 13 -26.64 -12.61 -2.32
CA ILE A 13 -25.28 -12.08 -2.37
C ILE A 13 -25.33 -10.57 -2.17
N VAL A 14 -24.54 -10.04 -1.24
CA VAL A 14 -24.38 -8.61 -1.05
C VAL A 14 -23.06 -8.20 -1.73
N PRO A 15 -23.09 -7.46 -2.85
CA PRO A 15 -21.88 -7.11 -3.59
C PRO A 15 -20.82 -6.41 -2.72
N LYS A 16 -21.23 -5.56 -1.78
CA LYS A 16 -20.33 -4.89 -0.83
C LYS A 16 -19.61 -5.82 0.16
N LYS A 17 -20.09 -7.04 0.34
CA LYS A 17 -19.44 -8.05 1.19
C LYS A 17 -18.47 -8.93 0.40
N VAL A 18 -18.49 -8.86 -0.94
CA VAL A 18 -17.54 -9.57 -1.78
C VAL A 18 -16.25 -8.74 -1.83
N PRO A 19 -15.09 -9.30 -1.45
CA PRO A 19 -13.83 -8.57 -1.52
C PRO A 19 -13.48 -8.28 -2.97
N GLU A 20 -13.00 -7.07 -3.22
CA GLU A 20 -12.48 -6.65 -4.52
C GLU A 20 -10.95 -6.80 -4.52
N PHE A 21 -10.42 -7.46 -5.55
CA PHE A 21 -8.99 -7.55 -5.77
C PHE A 21 -8.53 -6.34 -6.60
N VAL A 22 -7.78 -5.44 -5.98
CA VAL A 22 -7.15 -4.31 -6.68
C VAL A 22 -5.83 -4.80 -7.27
N VAL A 23 -5.88 -5.27 -8.52
CA VAL A 23 -4.71 -5.78 -9.25
C VAL A 23 -4.15 -4.69 -10.16
N PRO A 24 -2.90 -4.21 -9.97
CA PRO A 24 -2.29 -3.23 -10.86
C PRO A 24 -1.82 -3.86 -12.18
N ASP A 25 -1.60 -3.02 -13.18
CA ASP A 25 -0.90 -3.41 -14.42
C ASP A 25 0.60 -3.56 -14.13
N LEU A 26 1.19 -4.65 -14.63
CA LEU A 26 2.60 -5.00 -14.45
C LEU A 26 3.37 -4.97 -15.78
N THR A 27 2.80 -4.38 -16.83
CA THR A 27 3.51 -4.14 -18.09
C THR A 27 4.74 -3.26 -17.83
N ASP A 28 5.90 -3.67 -18.36
CA ASP A 28 7.19 -3.00 -18.18
C ASP A 28 7.65 -2.86 -16.70
N PHE A 29 7.27 -3.80 -15.84
CA PHE A 29 7.69 -3.82 -14.44
C PHE A 29 9.11 -4.39 -14.25
N GLU A 30 10.02 -3.57 -13.73
CA GLU A 30 11.44 -3.94 -13.59
C GLU A 30 11.75 -4.91 -12.44
N LEU A 31 10.93 -4.93 -11.39
CA LEU A 31 11.21 -5.72 -10.20
C LEU A 31 10.89 -7.21 -10.42
N MET A 32 11.83 -8.05 -10.01
CA MET A 32 11.73 -9.52 -10.12
C MET A 32 11.48 -10.17 -8.75
N PRO A 33 10.90 -11.38 -8.69
CA PRO A 33 10.62 -12.07 -7.43
C PRO A 33 11.85 -12.40 -6.57
N TYR A 34 13.04 -12.40 -7.19
CA TYR A 34 14.31 -12.72 -6.55
C TYR A 34 15.34 -11.64 -6.82
N VAL A 35 16.27 -11.48 -5.87
CA VAL A 35 17.38 -10.53 -5.91
C VAL A 35 18.71 -11.25 -6.13
N SER A 36 19.68 -10.57 -6.76
CA SER A 36 21.02 -11.10 -6.94
C SER A 36 21.77 -11.26 -5.61
N TYR A 37 22.52 -12.35 -5.47
CA TYR A 37 23.44 -12.57 -4.35
C TYR A 37 24.60 -11.55 -4.28
N HIS A 38 24.88 -10.85 -5.38
CA HIS A 38 25.94 -9.83 -5.44
C HIS A 38 25.48 -8.46 -4.92
N SER A 39 24.26 -8.35 -4.40
CA SER A 39 23.74 -7.09 -3.85
C SER A 39 24.46 -6.73 -2.54
N PRO A 40 24.79 -5.45 -2.31
CA PRO A 40 25.44 -5.02 -1.08
C PRO A 40 24.54 -5.28 0.12
N LYS A 41 25.15 -5.66 1.26
CA LYS A 41 24.41 -5.80 2.52
C LYS A 41 24.09 -4.42 3.08
N VAL A 42 22.81 -4.12 3.20
CA VAL A 42 22.31 -2.87 3.79
C VAL A 42 21.73 -3.19 5.18
N VAL A 43 21.99 -2.31 6.16
CA VAL A 43 21.33 -2.38 7.47
C VAL A 43 20.03 -1.59 7.38
N CYS A 44 18.89 -2.27 7.51
CA CYS A 44 17.58 -1.62 7.52
C CYS A 44 17.10 -1.46 8.96
N PRO A 45 17.19 -0.26 9.56
CA PRO A 45 16.60 -0.02 10.88
C PRO A 45 15.06 -0.11 10.79
N PRO A 46 14.37 -0.52 11.88
CA PRO A 46 12.92 -0.49 11.91
C PRO A 46 12.42 0.93 11.72
N VAL A 47 11.40 1.09 10.88
CA VAL A 47 10.74 2.38 10.67
C VAL A 47 9.92 2.71 11.91
N ASN A 48 10.22 3.85 12.53
CA ASN A 48 9.51 4.37 13.69
C ASN A 48 8.68 5.60 13.28
N GLU A 49 7.69 5.95 14.08
CA GLU A 49 6.84 7.14 13.86
C GLU A 49 7.69 8.41 13.71
N ASN A 50 8.63 8.64 14.63
CA ASN A 50 9.47 9.84 14.60
C ASN A 50 10.36 9.90 13.34
N SER A 51 10.90 8.75 12.89
CA SER A 51 11.75 8.74 11.69
C SER A 51 10.96 9.05 10.43
N LEU A 52 9.74 8.51 10.32
CA LEU A 52 8.85 8.79 9.19
C LEU A 52 8.41 10.26 9.18
N LEU A 53 8.01 10.79 10.33
CA LEU A 53 7.58 12.20 10.44
C LEU A 53 8.70 13.17 10.14
N GLN A 54 9.92 12.86 10.58
CA GLN A 54 11.10 13.67 10.26
C GLN A 54 11.36 13.69 8.75
N GLU A 55 11.35 12.53 8.09
CA GLU A 55 11.55 12.42 6.63
C GLU A 55 10.48 13.22 5.84
N ILE A 56 9.21 13.12 6.25
CA ILE A 56 8.13 13.90 5.63
C ILE A 56 8.38 15.40 5.81
N THR A 57 8.76 15.81 7.02
CA THR A 57 9.04 17.23 7.32
C THR A 57 10.20 17.75 6.48
N ASP A 58 11.27 16.97 6.37
CA ASP A 58 12.45 17.30 5.56
C ASP A 58 12.08 17.45 4.08
N ASN A 59 11.25 16.54 3.55
CA ASN A 59 10.74 16.61 2.18
C ASN A 59 9.89 17.86 1.93
N LEU A 60 8.99 18.21 2.86
CA LEU A 60 8.17 19.44 2.78
C LEU A 60 9.04 20.70 2.80
N GLN A 61 10.13 20.69 3.59
CA GLN A 61 11.07 21.80 3.62
C GLN A 61 11.84 21.97 2.30
N ASN A 62 11.95 20.92 1.50
CA ASN A 62 12.63 20.95 0.20
C ASN A 62 11.70 21.27 -0.97
N ILE A 63 10.40 21.52 -0.72
CA ILE A 63 9.46 21.90 -1.77
C ILE A 63 9.82 23.28 -2.32
N ARG A 64 9.97 23.35 -3.64
CA ARG A 64 10.39 24.53 -4.41
C ARG A 64 9.46 25.74 -4.26
N PHE A 65 8.17 25.48 -4.06
CA PHE A 65 7.14 26.49 -3.89
C PHE A 65 6.58 26.39 -2.48
N LYS A 66 7.18 27.12 -1.55
CA LYS A 66 6.57 27.39 -0.25
C LYS A 66 5.76 28.66 -0.40
N GLU A 67 4.46 28.59 -0.16
CA GLU A 67 3.66 29.80 0.03
C GLU A 67 4.22 30.49 1.29
N THR A 68 4.91 31.62 1.09
CA THR A 68 5.33 32.48 2.20
C THR A 68 4.10 33.15 2.77
N PRO A 69 3.89 33.13 4.10
CA PRO A 69 2.85 33.94 4.74
C PRO A 69 3.08 35.44 4.52
#